data_AF-A0A1C5UMI0-F1
#
_entry.id   AF-A0A1C5UMI0-F1
#
_cell.length_a   1.000
_cell.length_b   1.000
_cell.length_c   1.000
_cell.angle_alpha   90.00
_cell.angle_beta   90.00
_cell.angle_gamma   90.00
#
_symmetry.space_group_name_H-M   'P 1'
#
loop_
_entity.id
_entity.type
_entity.pdbx_description
1 polymer ?
#
loop_
_entity_poly.entity_id
_entity_poly.type
_entity_poly.pdbx_seq_one_letter_code
_entity_poly.pdbx_strand_id
1 'polypeptide(L)'
;MILTTPDVNVVLMDFPSKKGNEMVVPNEDGSYTILINAGLNYESQQRAFEHAMHHIKNNDFQKENVQEIEYYAHRQKIAEPAAKYLERIKRLQRERKAIKRQIERDKKRVQFIMENCDMYKRAEHHYLYGDNL
;
A
#
# COMPACT_ATOMS: atom_id res chain seq x y z
N MET A 1 8.24 -45.52 -0.18
CA MET A 1 7.32 -44.41 0.15
C MET A 1 6.57 -44.07 -1.12
N ILE A 2 5.25 -44.25 -1.12
CA ILE A 2 4.42 -43.92 -2.29
C ILE A 2 4.32 -42.40 -2.29
N LEU A 3 4.91 -41.73 -3.28
CA LEU A 3 4.71 -40.30 -3.52
C LEU A 3 3.31 -40.13 -4.11
N THR A 4 2.28 -40.18 -3.26
CA THR A 4 0.93 -39.83 -3.68
C THR A 4 0.92 -38.33 -3.95
N THR A 5 0.79 -37.95 -5.22
CA THR A 5 0.43 -36.60 -5.58
C THR A 5 -0.94 -36.31 -4.98
N PRO A 6 -1.10 -35.27 -4.14
CA PRO A 6 -2.41 -34.91 -3.64
C PRO A 6 -3.33 -34.58 -4.82
N ASP A 7 -4.61 -34.93 -4.70
CA ASP A 7 -5.62 -34.54 -5.68
C ASP A 7 -5.88 -33.04 -5.55
N VAL A 8 -5.46 -32.28 -6.56
CA VAL A 8 -5.50 -30.81 -6.55
C VAL A 8 -6.24 -30.28 -7.77
N ASN A 9 -7.23 -29.44 -7.53
CA ASN A 9 -7.92 -28.67 -8.55
C ASN A 9 -7.33 -27.26 -8.64
N VAL A 10 -7.00 -26.79 -9.85
CA VAL A 10 -6.44 -25.44 -10.08
C VAL A 10 -7.42 -24.60 -10.85
N VAL A 11 -7.81 -23.47 -10.28
CA VAL A 11 -8.78 -22.54 -10.87
C VAL A 11 -8.16 -21.16 -10.99
N LEU A 12 -8.15 -20.63 -12.23
CA LEU A 12 -7.77 -19.25 -12.50
C LEU A 12 -9.00 -18.36 -12.28
N MET A 13 -8.89 -17.40 -11.37
CA MET A 13 -9.97 -16.47 -11.06
C MET A 13 -9.42 -15.06 -10.89
N ASP A 14 -10.17 -14.05 -11.35
CA ASP A 14 -9.79 -12.65 -11.11
C ASP A 14 -10.13 -12.26 -9.67
N PHE A 15 -9.13 -11.84 -8.91
CA PHE A 15 -9.34 -11.47 -7.51
C PHE A 15 -9.78 -10.01 -7.43
N PRO A 16 -10.92 -9.70 -6.79
CA PRO A 16 -11.39 -8.32 -6.65
C PRO A 16 -10.42 -7.43 -5.84
N SER A 17 -9.49 -8.03 -5.09
CA SER A 17 -8.41 -7.33 -4.39
C SER A 17 -7.05 -7.70 -4.97
N LYS A 18 -6.24 -6.69 -5.33
CA LYS A 18 -4.89 -6.85 -5.89
C LYS A 18 -3.84 -7.35 -4.88
N LYS A 19 -4.24 -7.78 -3.68
CA LYS A 19 -3.31 -8.12 -2.59
C LYS A 19 -3.04 -9.63 -2.48
N GLY A 20 -3.94 -10.48 -2.99
CA GLY A 20 -3.73 -11.93 -3.04
C GLY A 20 -3.27 -12.38 -4.42
N ASN A 21 -2.25 -13.24 -4.47
CA ASN A 21 -1.78 -13.89 -5.70
C ASN A 21 -2.33 -15.32 -5.83
N GLU A 22 -2.44 -16.02 -4.70
CA GLU A 22 -3.02 -17.35 -4.59
C GLU A 22 -3.85 -17.52 -3.31
N MET A 23 -4.75 -18.49 -3.34
CA MET A 23 -5.52 -18.95 -2.19
C MET A 23 -5.67 -20.47 -2.28
N VAL A 24 -5.48 -21.17 -1.17
CA VAL A 24 -5.67 -22.63 -1.13
C VAL A 24 -6.78 -22.96 -0.16
N VAL A 25 -7.72 -23.78 -0.62
CA VAL A 25 -8.89 -24.22 0.15
C VAL A 25 -8.85 -25.75 0.26
N PRO A 26 -8.73 -26.30 1.46
CA PRO A 26 -8.90 -27.74 1.67
C PRO A 26 -10.39 -28.10 1.57
N ASN A 27 -10.71 -29.15 0.81
CA ASN A 27 -12.06 -29.67 0.67
C ASN A 27 -12.32 -30.78 1.70
N GLU A 28 -13.60 -31.05 2.00
CA GLU A 28 -14.01 -32.07 2.99
C GLU A 28 -13.64 -33.51 2.60
N ASP A 29 -13.44 -33.76 1.30
CA ASP A 29 -13.04 -35.05 0.73
C ASP A 29 -11.52 -35.31 0.81
N GLY A 30 -10.74 -34.36 1.35
CA GLY A 30 -9.28 -34.45 1.44
C GLY A 30 -8.55 -33.97 0.19
N SER A 31 -9.27 -33.47 -0.83
CA SER A 31 -8.67 -32.78 -1.98
C SER A 31 -8.39 -31.31 -1.67
N TYR A 32 -7.63 -30.64 -2.53
CA TYR A 32 -7.31 -29.22 -2.39
C TYR A 32 -7.72 -28.43 -3.63
N THR A 33 -8.27 -27.24 -3.42
CA THR A 33 -8.54 -26.29 -4.50
C THR A 33 -7.57 -25.12 -4.39
N ILE A 34 -6.74 -24.93 -5.41
CA ILE A 34 -5.83 -23.78 -5.55
C ILE A 34 -6.49 -22.77 -6.48
N LEU A 35 -6.67 -21.56 -5.97
CA LEU A 35 -7.17 -20.41 -6.70
C LEU A 35 -5.97 -19.50 -6.99
N ILE A 36 -5.73 -19.20 -8.27
CA ILE A 36 -4.63 -18.33 -8.70
C ILE A 36 -5.21 -17.11 -9.41
N ASN A 37 -4.65 -15.94 -9.13
CA ASN A 37 -5.10 -14.69 -9.73
C ASN A 37 -4.80 -14.67 -11.24
N ALA A 38 -5.87 -14.58 -12.05
CA ALA A 38 -5.79 -14.54 -13.51
C ALA A 38 -5.11 -13.27 -14.05
N GLY A 39 -5.08 -12.18 -13.27
CA GLY A 39 -4.42 -10.92 -13.65
C GLY A 39 -2.89 -10.94 -13.58
N LEU A 40 -2.29 -12.04 -13.11
CA LEU A 40 -0.83 -12.22 -13.02
C LEU A 40 -0.23 -12.67 -14.36
N ASN A 41 1.06 -12.35 -14.59
CA ASN A 41 1.80 -12.91 -15.72
C ASN A 41 2.08 -14.42 -15.51
N TYR A 42 2.38 -15.14 -16.58
CA TYR A 42 2.57 -16.60 -16.55
C TYR A 42 3.63 -17.05 -15.52
N GLU A 43 4.76 -16.36 -15.44
CA GLU A 43 5.83 -16.67 -14.47
C GLU A 43 5.36 -16.48 -13.02
N SER A 44 4.56 -15.45 -12.76
CA SER A 44 3.99 -15.18 -11.43
C SER A 44 2.90 -16.18 -11.08
N GLN A 45 2.09 -16.61 -12.04
CA GLN A 45 1.11 -17.69 -11.85
C GLN A 45 1.81 -19.01 -11.51
N GLN A 46 2.93 -19.31 -12.18
CA GLN A 46 3.73 -20.49 -11.89
C GLN A 46 4.32 -20.45 -10.46
N ARG A 47 4.88 -19.31 -10.06
CA ARG A 47 5.39 -19.13 -8.68
C ARG A 47 4.28 -19.25 -7.64
N ALA A 48 3.10 -18.70 -7.93
CA ALA A 48 1.93 -18.77 -7.06
C ALA A 48 1.45 -20.23 -6.90
N PHE A 49 1.44 -21.01 -7.98
CA PHE A 49 1.16 -22.44 -7.95
C PHE A 49 2.19 -23.23 -7.15
N GLU A 50 3.48 -22.99 -7.36
CA GLU A 50 4.56 -23.64 -6.60
C GLU A 50 4.46 -23.34 -5.11
N HIS A 51 4.11 -22.10 -4.74
CA HIS A 51 3.89 -21.68 -3.37
C HIS A 51 2.70 -22.41 -2.73
N ALA A 52 1.56 -22.47 -3.43
CA ALA A 52 0.39 -23.21 -2.99
C ALA A 52 0.69 -24.72 -2.80
N MET A 53 1.42 -25.34 -3.73
CA MET A 53 1.84 -26.74 -3.62
C MET A 53 2.80 -26.98 -2.46
N HIS A 54 3.63 -26.00 -2.11
CA HIS A 54 4.50 -26.08 -0.93
C HIS A 54 3.69 -26.14 0.37
N HIS A 55 2.64 -25.31 0.48
CA HIS A 55 1.73 -25.34 1.63
C HIS A 55 0.99 -26.66 1.78
N ILE A 56 0.53 -27.25 0.66
CA ILE A 56 -0.10 -28.58 0.65
C ILE A 56 0.87 -29.66 1.12
N LYS A 57 2.10 -29.67 0.61
CA LYS A 57 3.10 -30.68 1.00
C LYS A 57 3.56 -30.56 2.45
N ASN A 58 3.65 -29.33 2.97
CA ASN A 58 4.08 -29.08 4.35
C ASN A 58 2.95 -29.07 5.38
N ASN A 59 1.70 -29.25 4.93
CA ASN A 59 0.50 -29.20 5.75
C ASN A 59 0.40 -27.90 6.59
N ASP A 60 0.74 -26.77 5.98
CA ASP A 60 0.81 -25.47 6.66
C ASP A 60 -0.58 -24.90 7.05
N PHE A 61 -1.67 -25.54 6.61
CA PHE A 61 -3.05 -25.16 6.90
C PHE A 61 -3.49 -25.35 8.36
N GLN A 62 -2.69 -26.05 9.17
CA GLN A 62 -2.94 -26.24 10.61
C GLN A 62 -2.23 -25.22 11.51
N LYS A 63 -1.43 -24.31 10.94
CA LYS A 63 -0.70 -23.30 11.73
C LYS A 63 -1.54 -22.03 11.88
N GLU A 64 -1.68 -21.55 13.10
CA GLU A 64 -2.56 -20.43 13.49
C GLU A 64 -2.15 -19.05 12.91
N ASN A 65 -1.01 -18.91 12.22
CA ASN A 65 -0.44 -17.60 11.90
C ASN A 65 -0.03 -17.45 10.43
N VAL A 66 -0.99 -17.12 9.58
CA VAL A 66 -0.83 -16.87 8.14
C VAL A 66 0.17 -15.73 7.84
N GLN A 67 0.27 -14.73 8.74
CA GLN A 67 1.23 -13.62 8.59
C GLN A 67 2.69 -14.04 8.72
N GLU A 68 3.02 -15.06 9.51
CA GLU A 68 4.41 -15.49 9.68
C GLU A 68 4.92 -16.20 8.41
N ILE A 69 4.06 -17.00 7.77
CA ILE A 69 4.39 -17.73 6.56
C ILE A 69 4.57 -16.76 5.37
N GLU A 70 3.68 -15.77 5.24
CA GLU A 70 3.81 -14.66 4.29
C GLU A 70 5.11 -13.86 4.54
N TYR A 71 5.47 -13.63 5.80
CA TYR A 71 6.71 -12.95 6.19
C TYR A 71 7.98 -13.72 5.78
N TYR A 72 8.01 -15.05 5.91
CA TYR A 72 9.14 -15.87 5.49
C TYR A 72 9.22 -16.03 3.96
N ALA A 73 8.09 -16.22 3.29
CA ALA A 73 8.02 -16.38 1.83
C ALA A 73 8.42 -15.10 1.07
N HIS A 74 8.07 -13.92 1.59
CA HIS A 74 8.43 -12.63 0.99
C HIS A 74 9.74 -12.02 1.53
N ARG A 75 10.54 -12.78 2.28
CA ARG A 75 11.82 -12.32 2.88
C ARG A 75 13.00 -12.27 1.91
N GLN A 76 12.75 -12.08 0.61
CA GLN A 76 13.78 -11.58 -0.32
C GLN A 76 13.70 -10.06 -0.44
N LYS A 77 13.67 -9.34 0.68
CA LYS A 77 14.13 -7.95 0.68
C LYS A 77 15.64 -8.00 0.85
N ILE A 78 16.35 -7.93 -0.28
CA ILE A 78 17.80 -7.72 -0.31
C ILE A 78 18.10 -6.60 0.68
N ALA A 79 18.94 -6.89 1.68
CA ALA A 79 19.31 -5.90 2.69
C ALA A 79 19.98 -4.72 1.98
N GLU A 80 19.22 -3.63 1.76
CA GLU A 80 19.78 -2.45 1.12
C GLU A 80 20.89 -1.86 2.00
N PRO A 81 21.98 -1.36 1.41
CA PRO A 81 23.06 -0.76 2.19
C PRO A 81 22.53 0.37 3.09
N ALA A 82 22.96 0.39 4.35
CA ALA A 82 22.52 1.35 5.39
C ALA A 82 22.57 2.82 4.91
N ALA A 83 23.49 3.15 4.01
CA ALA A 83 23.63 4.47 3.39
C ALA A 83 22.37 4.96 2.65
N LYS A 84 21.62 4.07 1.99
CA LYS A 84 20.40 4.43 1.26
C LYS A 84 19.29 4.91 2.21
N TYR A 85 19.23 4.35 3.41
CA TYR A 85 18.30 4.78 4.46
C TYR A 85 18.67 6.15 5.03
N LEU A 86 19.96 6.41 5.24
CA LEU A 86 20.45 7.70 5.71
C LEU A 86 20.08 8.84 4.75
N GLU A 87 20.31 8.65 3.45
CA GLU A 87 19.95 9.63 2.43
C GLU A 87 18.44 9.86 2.36
N ARG A 88 17.64 8.79 2.49
CA ARG A 88 16.18 8.89 2.57
C ARG A 88 15.72 9.70 3.78
N ILE A 89 16.32 9.47 4.95
CA ILE A 89 16.01 10.22 6.19
C ILE A 89 16.33 11.70 6.01
N LYS A 90 17.51 12.03 5.45
CA LYS A 90 17.91 13.42 5.16
C LYS A 90 16.92 14.10 4.21
N ARG A 91 16.48 13.40 3.16
CA ARG A 91 15.48 13.92 2.21
C ARG A 91 14.16 14.25 2.90
N LEU A 92 13.62 13.32 3.69
CA LEU A 92 12.38 13.52 4.43
C LEU A 92 12.46 14.70 5.41
N GLN A 93 13.62 14.90 6.06
CA GLN A 93 13.84 16.05 6.94
C GLN A 93 13.85 17.38 6.17
N ARG A 94 14.45 17.43 4.96
CA ARG A 94 14.42 18.63 4.11
C ARG A 94 13.01 18.97 3.65
N GLU A 95 12.25 17.96 3.21
CA GLU A 95 10.85 18.12 2.80
C GLU A 95 10.00 18.64 3.95
N ARG A 96 10.11 18.06 5.15
CA ARG A 96 9.44 18.57 6.36
C ARG A 96 9.78 20.04 6.65
N LYS A 97 11.05 20.43 6.53
CA LYS A 97 11.49 21.81 6.76
C LYS A 97 10.89 22.77 5.72
N ALA A 98 10.81 22.37 4.45
CA ALA A 98 10.19 23.16 3.39
C ALA A 98 8.69 23.35 3.63
N ILE A 99 7.98 22.27 3.95
CA ILE A 99 6.54 22.31 4.28
C ILE A 99 6.29 23.24 5.48
N LYS A 100 7.09 23.13 6.54
CA LYS A 100 6.95 24.00 7.72
C LYS A 100 7.09 25.48 7.37
N ARG A 101 8.05 25.83 6.51
CA ARG A 101 8.24 27.21 6.03
C ARG A 101 7.07 27.70 5.18
N GLN A 102 6.48 26.82 4.37
CA GLN A 102 5.31 27.15 3.57
C GLN A 102 4.09 27.41 4.46
N ILE A 103 3.82 26.52 5.40
CA ILE A 103 2.75 26.69 6.40
C ILE A 103 2.90 28.01 7.16
N GLU A 104 4.12 28.38 7.56
CA GLU A 104 4.35 29.65 8.27
C GLU A 104 4.06 30.87 7.38
N ARG A 105 4.44 30.82 6.10
CA ARG A 105 4.10 31.89 5.14
C ARG A 105 2.60 31.99 4.91
N ASP A 106 1.93 30.85 4.76
CA ASP A 106 0.48 30.80 4.54
C ASP A 106 -0.27 31.31 5.77
N LYS A 107 0.18 30.97 6.99
CA LYS A 107 -0.36 31.53 8.23
C LYS A 107 -0.24 33.05 8.28
N LYS A 108 0.94 33.61 7.97
CA LYS A 108 1.15 35.06 7.92
C LYS A 108 0.23 35.72 6.89
N ARG A 109 0.06 35.10 5.72
CA ARG A 109 -0.83 35.59 4.66
C ARG A 109 -2.29 35.59 5.10
N VAL A 110 -2.77 34.50 5.70
CA VAL A 110 -4.15 34.39 6.21
C VAL A 110 -4.38 35.41 7.32
N GLN A 111 -3.44 35.54 8.26
CA GLN A 111 -3.51 36.54 9.33
C GLN A 111 -3.61 37.96 8.76
N PHE A 112 -2.76 38.31 7.79
CA PHE A 112 -2.83 39.60 7.12
C PHE A 112 -4.20 39.85 6.47
N ILE A 113 -4.77 38.85 5.78
CA ILE A 113 -6.09 38.96 5.16
C ILE A 113 -7.19 39.13 6.22
N MET A 114 -7.11 38.41 7.33
CA MET A 114 -8.08 38.52 8.44
C MET A 114 -8.03 39.90 9.09
N GLU A 115 -6.83 40.42 9.39
CA GLU A 115 -6.63 41.73 10.01
C GLU A 115 -7.02 42.88 9.08
N ASN A 116 -6.84 42.72 7.77
CA ASN A 116 -7.14 43.74 6.76
C ASN A 116 -8.43 43.45 5.97
N CYS A 117 -9.33 42.62 6.51
CA CYS A 117 -10.59 42.26 5.85
C CYS A 117 -11.47 43.49 5.57
N ASP A 118 -11.53 44.43 6.53
CA ASP A 118 -12.28 45.66 6.37
C ASP A 118 -11.61 46.67 5.42
N MET A 119 -10.30 46.54 5.16
CA MET A 119 -9.57 47.41 4.24
C MET A 119 -10.09 47.26 2.80
N TYR A 120 -10.42 46.03 2.38
CA TYR A 120 -11.01 45.77 1.07
C TYR A 120 -12.43 46.30 0.96
N LYS A 121 -13.25 46.13 2.01
CA LYS A 121 -14.61 46.70 2.05
C LYS A 121 -14.61 48.22 2.02
N ARG A 122 -13.66 48.84 2.73
CA ARG A 122 -13.50 50.29 2.79
C ARG A 122 -13.01 50.87 1.46
N ALA A 123 -12.06 50.19 0.81
CA ALA A 123 -11.61 50.53 -0.54
C ALA A 123 -12.72 50.37 -1.59
N GLU A 124 -13.52 49.29 -1.51
CA GLU A 124 -14.66 49.04 -2.40
C GLU A 124 -15.77 50.09 -2.20
N HIS A 125 -16.10 50.43 -0.95
CA HIS A 125 -17.06 51.48 -0.64
C HIS A 125 -16.62 52.84 -1.21
N HIS A 126 -15.35 53.19 -1.02
CA HIS A 126 -14.79 54.45 -1.53
C HIS A 126 -14.76 54.50 -3.06
N TYR A 127 -14.57 53.36 -3.73
CA TYR A 127 -14.63 53.26 -5.19
C TYR A 127 -16.06 53.38 -5.73
N LEU A 128 -17.04 52.74 -5.08
CA LEU A 128 -18.44 52.72 -5.52
C LEU A 128 -19.22 53.99 -5.18
N TYR A 129 -18.94 54.60 -4.02
CA TYR A 129 -19.75 55.70 -3.47
C TYR A 129 -18.98 57.00 -3.25
N GLY A 130 -17.65 57.01 -3.41
CA GLY A 130 -16.80 58.18 -3.18
C GLY A 130 -16.67 58.57 -1.70
N ASP A 131 -16.01 59.71 -1.46
CA ASP A 131 -15.66 60.25 -0.13
C ASP A 131 -16.80 61.06 0.54
N ASN A 132 -18.05 60.75 0.25
CA ASN A 132 -19.17 61.50 0.81
C ASN A 132 -19.58 60.90 2.17
N LEU A 133 -19.27 61.64 3.24
CA LEU A 133 -19.78 61.46 4.60
C LEU A 133 -21.31 61.63 4.66
#